data_AF-A0A9E4ZP15-F1
#
_entry.id   AF-A0A9E4ZP15-F1
#
_cell.length_a   1.000
_cell.length_b   1.000
_cell.length_c   1.000
_cell.angle_alpha   90.00
_cell.angle_beta   90.00
_cell.angle_gamma   90.00
#
_symmetry.space_group_name_H-M   'P 1'
#
loop_
_entity.id
_entity.type
_entity.pdbx_description
1 polymer ?
#
loop_
_entity_poly.entity_id
_entity_poly.type
_entity_poly.pdbx_seq_one_letter_code
_entity_poly.pdbx_strand_id
1 'polypeptide(L)'
;MPIIVENNDEDPDVDIFLKNDGTVAVYVDLRGRELKYDNIRARTDGNKLYLFDSTKNYVIKVISLPTKVDSNYISLNVKYGILIILLKKVN
;
A
#
# COMPACT_ATOMS: atom_id res chain seq x y z
N MET A 1 18.83 11.41 -31.24
CA MET A 1 17.85 11.73 -30.18
C MET A 1 17.81 10.54 -29.25
N PRO A 2 18.07 10.68 -27.94
CA PRO A 2 17.90 9.55 -27.03
C PRO A 2 16.40 9.26 -26.90
N ILE A 3 16.05 7.97 -26.98
CA ILE A 3 14.72 7.47 -26.64
C ILE A 3 14.60 7.58 -25.13
N ILE A 4 13.73 8.46 -24.64
CA ILE A 4 13.31 8.45 -23.24
C ILE A 4 12.40 7.24 -23.12
N VAL A 5 12.91 6.17 -22.52
CA VAL A 5 12.06 5.09 -22.03
C VAL A 5 11.40 5.65 -20.77
N GLU A 6 10.18 6.16 -20.89
CA GLU A 6 9.33 6.35 -19.72
C GLU A 6 9.16 4.95 -19.11
N ASN A 7 9.80 4.72 -17.96
CA ASN A 7 9.45 3.58 -17.12
C ASN A 7 7.97 3.80 -16.78
N ASN A 8 7.08 3.12 -17.50
CA ASN A 8 5.71 2.94 -17.07
C ASN A 8 5.81 2.26 -15.70
N ASP A 9 5.69 3.06 -14.65
CA ASP A 9 5.61 2.59 -13.27
C ASP A 9 4.29 1.82 -13.19
N GLU A 10 4.32 0.53 -13.57
CA GLU A 10 3.15 -0.33 -13.64
C GLU A 10 2.38 -0.24 -12.32
N ASP A 11 1.07 -0.43 -12.31
CA ASP A 11 0.32 -0.36 -11.06
C ASP A 11 0.71 -1.56 -10.16
N PRO A 12 1.13 -1.38 -8.88
CA PRO A 12 1.61 -2.52 -8.09
C PRO A 12 0.55 -3.57 -7.83
N ASP A 13 0.98 -4.83 -7.85
CA ASP A 13 0.16 -5.98 -7.48
C ASP A 13 -0.19 -5.94 -5.99
N VAL A 14 -1.43 -6.34 -5.68
CA VAL A 14 -1.99 -6.28 -4.34
C VAL A 14 -2.74 -7.56 -4.01
N ASP A 15 -2.38 -8.16 -2.88
CA ASP A 15 -3.15 -9.24 -2.25
C ASP A 15 -3.77 -8.75 -0.94
N ILE A 16 -5.03 -9.14 -0.68
CA ILE A 16 -5.76 -8.78 0.53
C ILE A 16 -6.28 -10.04 1.21
N PHE A 17 -5.96 -10.20 2.50
CA PHE A 17 -6.40 -11.31 3.32
C PHE A 17 -7.16 -10.80 4.55
N LEU A 18 -8.39 -11.27 4.74
CA LEU A 18 -9.11 -11.11 6.00
C LEU A 18 -8.79 -12.31 6.89
N LYS A 19 -8.28 -12.03 8.09
CA LYS A 19 -8.01 -13.04 9.11
C LYS A 19 -9.21 -13.18 10.06
N ASN A 20 -9.33 -14.35 10.68
CA ASN A 20 -10.43 -14.66 11.61
C ASN A 20 -10.40 -13.79 12.88
N ASP A 21 -9.25 -13.20 13.23
CA ASP A 21 -9.08 -12.30 14.38
C ASP A 21 -9.52 -10.85 14.10
N GLY A 22 -10.09 -10.58 12.92
CA GLY A 22 -10.50 -9.25 12.49
C GLY A 22 -9.37 -8.41 11.88
N THR A 23 -8.17 -8.97 11.69
CA THR A 23 -7.08 -8.30 10.98
C THR A 23 -7.33 -8.34 9.47
N VAL A 24 -7.13 -7.23 8.79
CA VAL A 24 -7.04 -7.17 7.32
C VAL A 24 -5.57 -6.95 6.96
N ALA A 25 -4.96 -7.92 6.30
CA ALA A 25 -3.58 -7.85 5.84
C ALA A 25 -3.55 -7.55 4.33
N VAL A 26 -2.87 -6.48 3.95
CA VAL A 26 -2.66 -6.07 2.57
C VAL A 26 -1.18 -6.22 2.24
N TYR A 27 -0.87 -6.90 1.15
CA TYR A 27 0.48 -7.10 0.64
C TYR A 27 0.59 -6.37 -0.69
N VAL A 28 1.60 -5.51 -0.83
CA VAL A 28 1.82 -4.73 -2.05
C VAL A 28 3.23 -5.02 -2.55
N ASP A 29 3.35 -5.46 -3.81
CA ASP A 29 4.65 -5.69 -4.42
C ASP A 29 5.27 -4.38 -4.93
N LEU A 30 6.36 -3.97 -4.30
CA LEU A 30 7.10 -2.75 -4.64
C LEU A 30 8.48 -3.06 -5.23
N ARG A 31 8.76 -4.31 -5.60
CA ARG A 31 10.03 -4.69 -6.22
C ARG A 31 10.18 -4.03 -7.58
N GLY A 32 11.41 -3.67 -7.93
CA GLY A 32 11.73 -3.01 -9.20
C GLY A 32 11.39 -1.51 -9.26
N ARG A 33 10.81 -0.94 -8.20
CA ARG A 33 10.42 0.48 -8.15
C ARG A 33 11.48 1.35 -7.50
N GLU A 34 11.62 2.58 -7.99
CA GLU A 34 12.48 3.61 -7.39
C GLU A 34 11.82 4.31 -6.18
N LEU A 35 11.47 3.51 -5.17
CA LEU A 35 10.83 3.93 -3.93
C LEU A 35 11.79 3.82 -2.75
N LYS A 36 11.77 4.83 -1.88
CA LYS A 36 12.41 4.75 -0.55
C LYS A 36 11.37 4.30 0.46
N TYR A 37 11.49 3.08 0.98
CA TYR A 37 10.48 2.47 1.85
C TYR A 37 10.16 3.31 3.10
N ASP A 38 11.15 4.00 3.67
CA ASP A 38 10.97 4.87 4.84
C ASP A 38 10.08 6.10 4.57
N ASN A 39 9.88 6.45 3.29
CA ASN A 39 9.03 7.57 2.86
C ASN A 39 7.60 7.13 2.55
N ILE A 40 7.34 5.81 2.55
CA ILE A 40 6.02 5.29 2.25
C ILE A 40 5.11 5.52 3.45
N ARG A 41 3.93 6.06 3.18
CA ARG A 41 2.88 6.31 4.15
C ARG A 41 1.57 5.74 3.66
N ALA A 42 0.74 5.32 4.59
CA ALA A 42 -0.60 4.85 4.31
C ALA A 42 -1.63 5.62 5.13
N ARG A 43 -2.80 5.85 4.52
CA ARG A 43 -3.98 6.42 5.16
C ARG A 43 -5.21 5.65 4.69
N THR A 44 -6.27 5.62 5.48
CA THR A 44 -7.54 5.02 5.07
C THR A 44 -8.72 5.88 5.48
N ASP A 45 -9.77 5.87 4.66
CA ASP A 45 -11.09 6.43 4.99
C ASP A 45 -12.05 5.36 5.58
N GLY A 46 -11.51 4.17 5.86
CA GLY A 46 -12.26 3.00 6.33
C GLY A 46 -12.67 2.05 5.23
N ASN A 47 -12.85 2.49 3.97
CA ASN A 47 -13.22 1.62 2.84
C ASN A 47 -12.14 1.54 1.76
N LYS A 48 -11.24 2.52 1.71
CA LYS A 48 -10.09 2.56 0.80
C LYS A 48 -8.82 2.80 1.57
N LEU A 49 -7.74 2.18 1.12
CA LEU A 49 -6.39 2.39 1.61
C LEU A 49 -5.61 3.16 0.54
N TYR A 50 -5.02 4.28 0.95
CA TYR A 50 -4.23 5.17 0.11
C TYR A 50 -2.77 5.00 0.48
N LEU A 51 -1.95 4.61 -0.48
CA LEU A 51 -0.51 4.49 -0.35
C LEU A 51 0.18 5.61 -1.10
N PHE A 52 1.10 6.33 -0.47
CA PHE A 52 1.77 7.47 -1.07
C PHE A 52 3.21 7.63 -0.58
N ASP A 53 4.06 8.22 -1.41
CA ASP A 53 5.40 8.65 -1.04
C ASP A 53 5.32 10.08 -0.50
N SER A 54 5.67 10.27 0.77
CA SER A 54 5.56 11.58 1.43
C SER A 54 6.58 12.61 0.98
N THR A 55 7.62 12.22 0.24
CA THR A 55 8.69 13.11 -0.23
C THR A 55 8.47 13.56 -1.67
N LYS A 56 7.98 12.65 -2.51
CA LYS A 56 7.67 12.92 -3.91
C LYS A 56 6.23 13.42 -4.11
N ASN A 57 5.40 13.45 -3.06
CA ASN A 57 4.00 13.89 -3.08
C ASN A 57 3.16 13.21 -4.18
N TYR A 58 3.39 11.91 -4.41
CA TYR A 58 2.62 11.13 -5.38
C TYR A 58 1.95 9.93 -4.73
N VAL A 59 0.81 9.54 -5.29
CA VAL A 59 0.05 8.36 -4.88
C VAL A 59 0.67 7.14 -5.56
N ILE A 60 1.10 6.17 -4.76
CA ILE A 60 1.64 4.90 -5.23
C ILE A 60 0.50 3.98 -5.63
N LYS A 61 -0.57 3.90 -4.81
CA LYS A 61 -1.72 3.02 -5.03
C LYS A 61 -2.93 3.47 -4.24
N VAL A 62 -4.12 3.24 -4.78
CA VAL A 62 -5.39 3.27 -4.02
C VAL A 62 -6.00 1.88 -4.08
N ILE A 63 -6.32 1.32 -2.91
CA ILE A 63 -6.77 -0.07 -2.75
C ILE A 63 -8.16 -0.04 -2.14
N SER A 64 -9.15 -0.60 -2.84
CA SER A 64 -10.48 -0.82 -2.26
C SER A 64 -10.42 -1.96 -1.26
N LEU A 65 -10.90 -1.73 -0.05
CA LEU A 65 -10.93 -2.74 1.01
C LEU A 65 -12.25 -3.52 0.95
N PRO A 66 -12.21 -4.84 1.13
CA PRO A 66 -13.41 -5.69 1.10
C PRO A 66 -14.29 -5.55 2.35
N THR A 67 -13.81 -4.85 3.38
CA THR A 67 -14.54 -4.61 4.63
C THR A 67 -14.10 -3.28 5.24
N LYS A 68 -14.94 -2.73 6.11
CA LYS A 68 -14.65 -1.47 6.79
C LYS A 68 -13.55 -1.68 7.84
N VAL A 69 -12.55 -0.81 7.85
CA VAL A 69 -11.43 -0.83 8.80
C VAL A 69 -11.39 0.41 9.68
N ASP A 70 -10.74 0.30 10.84
CA ASP A 70 -10.51 1.42 11.75
C ASP A 70 -9.32 2.24 11.24
N SER A 71 -9.57 3.52 10.93
CA SER A 71 -8.57 4.42 10.38
C SER A 71 -7.43 4.76 11.33
N ASN A 72 -7.59 4.48 12.62
CA ASN A 72 -6.55 4.73 13.63
C ASN A 72 -5.58 3.54 13.78
N TYR A 73 -5.90 2.38 13.20
CA TYR A 73 -5.06 1.18 13.29
C TYR A 73 -4.50 0.83 11.92
N ILE A 74 -3.32 1.38 11.64
CA ILE A 74 -2.51 1.04 10.46
C ILE A 74 -1.10 0.72 10.93
N SER A 75 -0.61 -0.49 10.64
CA SER A 75 0.78 -0.87 10.84
C SER A 75 1.42 -1.16 9.48
N LEU A 76 2.62 -0.63 9.26
CA LEU A 76 3.37 -0.82 8.02
C LEU A 76 4.68 -1.54 8.34
N ASN A 77 5.00 -2.54 7.53
CA ASN A 77 6.29 -3.22 7.55
C ASN A 77 6.72 -3.53 6.13
N VAL A 78 8.01 -3.46 5.82
CA VAL A 78 8.53 -3.86 4.52
C VAL A 78 9.50 -5.02 4.70
N LYS A 79 9.31 -6.07 3.89
CA LYS A 79 10.20 -7.23 3.89
C LYS A 79 10.40 -7.73 2.45
N TYR A 80 11.66 -7.79 2.02
CA TYR A 80 12.04 -8.25 0.67
C TYR A 80 11.31 -7.54 -0.48
N GLY A 81 11.07 -6.24 -0.33
CA GLY A 81 10.37 -5.41 -1.33
C GLY A 81 8.85 -5.55 -1.33
N ILE A 82 8.28 -6.36 -0.43
CA ILE A 82 6.84 -6.43 -0.20
C ILE A 82 6.48 -5.53 0.97
N LEU A 83 5.59 -4.57 0.73
CA LEU A 83 4.98 -3.78 1.79
C LEU A 83 3.80 -4.56 2.37
N ILE A 84 3.86 -4.78 3.67
CA ILE A 84 2.85 -5.45 4.49
C ILE A 84 2.14 -4.36 5.28
N ILE A 85 0.83 -4.24 5.08
CA ILE A 85 -0.02 -3.28 5.77
C ILE A 85 -1.04 -4.07 6.57
N LEU A 86 -1.04 -3.90 7.89
CA LEU A 86 -2.00 -4.52 8.79
C LEU A 86 -3.00 -3.47 9.26
N LEU A 87 -4.27 -3.79 9.08
CA LEU A 87 -5.41 -2.97 9.46
C LEU A 87 -6.31 -3.78 10.39
N LYS A 88 -7.18 -3.09 11.14
CA LYS A 88 -8.19 -3.73 11.99
C LYS A 88 -9.57 -3.49 11.42
N LYS A 89 -10.36 -4.55 11.23
CA LYS A 89 -11.77 -4.45 10.85
C LYS A 89 -12.57 -3.74 11.95
N VAL A 90 -13.53 -2.90 11.54
CA VAL A 90 -14.56 -2.36 12.44
C VAL A 90 -15.64 -3.42 12.61
N ASN A 91 -15.93 -3.78 13.87
CA ASN A 91 -17.02 -4.70 14.21
C ASN A 91 -18.39 -4.08 13.91
#